data_AF-A0A674AYH8-F1
#
_entry.id   AF-A0A674AYH8-F1
#
_cell.length_a   1.000
_cell.length_b   1.000
_cell.length_c   1.000
_cell.angle_alpha   90.00
_cell.angle_beta   90.00
_cell.angle_gamma   90.00
#
_symmetry.space_group_name_H-M   'P 1'
#
loop_
_entity.id
_entity.type
_entity.pdbx_description
1 polymer ?
#
loop_
_entity_poly.entity_id
_entity_poly.type
_entity_poly.pdbx_seq_one_letter_code
_entity_poly.pdbx_strand_id
1 'polypeptide(L)' 'MLVLFETAAGYAIFKVLDESKLQEVDSLWKEFETPEKANKVVKLKHFEKFQDTTEALLVFKGCQS' A
#
# COMPACT_ATOMS: atom_id res chain seq x y z
N MET A 1 -4.46 -5.73 -10.98
CA MET A 1 -3.42 -4.72 -10.65
C MET A 1 -2.85 -4.89 -9.22
N LEU A 2 -1.60 -4.47 -8.94
CA LEU A 2 -1.02 -4.40 -7.58
C LEU A 2 -0.79 -2.93 -7.19
N VAL A 3 -1.10 -2.57 -5.95
CA VAL A 3 -0.91 -1.24 -5.37
C VAL A 3 0.07 -1.34 -4.21
N LEU A 4 1.17 -0.61 -4.30
CA LEU A 4 2.12 -0.43 -3.21
C LEU A 4 1.67 0.74 -2.35
N PHE A 5 1.59 0.54 -1.04
CA PHE A 5 1.28 1.56 -0.05
C PHE A 5 2.46 1.70 0.89
N GLU A 6 3.13 2.84 0.83
CA GLU A 6 4.20 3.18 1.78
C GLU A 6 3.59 3.83 3.02
N THR A 7 3.97 3.34 4.19
CA THR A 7 3.63 3.93 5.48
C THR A 7 4.91 4.04 6.31
N ALA A 8 4.93 4.94 7.29
CA ALA A 8 6.07 5.07 8.20
C ALA A 8 6.41 3.77 8.96
N ALA A 9 5.47 2.81 9.01
CA ALA A 9 5.64 1.52 9.65
C ALA A 9 6.03 0.38 8.70
N GLY A 10 5.94 0.57 7.37
CA GLY A 10 6.23 -0.47 6.39
C GLY A 10 5.63 -0.23 5.01
N TYR A 11 5.90 -1.18 4.12
CA TYR A 11 5.27 -1.30 2.81
C TYR A 11 4.14 -2.33 2.85
N ALA A 12 2.98 -1.93 2.35
CA ALA A 12 1.84 -2.81 2.15
C ALA A 12 1.60 -2.99 0.65
N ILE A 13 1.54 -4.25 0.20
CA ILE A 13 1.13 -4.56 -1.18
C ILE A 13 -0.31 -5.06 -1.15
N PHE A 14 -1.19 -4.29 -1.77
CA PHE A 14 -2.57 -4.63 -1.99
C PHE A 14 -2.77 -5.13 -3.41
N LYS A 15 -3.46 -6.27 -3.55
CA LYS A 15 -3.98 -6.72 -4.83
C LYS A 15 -5.37 -6.17 -5.02
N VAL A 16 -5.58 -5.45 -6.11
CA VAL A 16 -6.91 -5.00 -6.51
C VAL A 16 -7.66 -6.20 -7.09
N LEU A 17 -8.83 -6.47 -6.54
CA LEU A 17 -9.74 -7.52 -7.01
C LEU A 17 -10.77 -6.95 -7.98
N ASP A 18 -11.23 -5.73 -7.73
CA ASP A 18 -12.30 -5.09 -8.51
C ASP A 18 -11.78 -3.82 -9.22
N GLU A 19 -11.31 -4.01 -10.45
CA GLU A 19 -10.68 -2.95 -11.25
C GLU A 19 -11.72 -1.95 -11.79
N SER A 20 -12.98 -2.37 -11.93
CA SER A 20 -14.10 -1.52 -12.33
C SER A 20 -14.34 -0.37 -11.35
N LYS A 21 -14.14 -0.61 -10.05
CA LYS A 21 -14.33 0.41 -9.00
C LYS A 21 -13.27 1.50 -8.99
N LEU A 22 -12.11 1.24 -9.59
CA LEU A 22 -11.07 2.26 -9.76
C LEU A 22 -11.40 3.28 -10.86
N GLN A 23 -12.28 2.93 -11.80
CA GLN A 23 -12.75 3.88 -12.81
C GLN A 23 -13.71 4.92 -12.21
N GLU A 24 -14.43 4.55 -11.15
CA GLU A 24 -15.35 5.41 -10.42
C GLU A 24 -14.69 6.07 -9.19
N VAL A 25 -13.64 6.87 -9.44
CA VAL A 25 -12.83 7.51 -8.39
C VAL A 25 -13.67 8.32 -7.39
N ASP A 26 -14.76 8.93 -7.88
CA ASP A 26 -15.71 9.73 -7.08
C ASP A 26 -16.53 8.91 -6.06
N SER A 27 -16.71 7.60 -6.28
CA SER A 27 -17.42 6.71 -5.35
C SER A 27 -16.50 5.74 -4.64
N LEU A 28 -15.23 5.66 -5.05
CA LEU A 28 -14.25 4.75 -4.50
C LEU A 28 -14.12 4.89 -2.98
N TRP A 29 -14.13 6.12 -2.46
CA TRP A 29 -14.03 6.39 -1.01
C TRP A 29 -15.15 5.75 -0.19
N LYS A 30 -16.35 5.56 -0.76
CA LYS A 30 -17.49 4.91 -0.08
C LYS A 30 -17.25 3.43 0.19
N GLU A 31 -16.44 2.80 -0.64
CA GLU A 31 -16.06 1.40 -0.47
C GLU A 31 -14.98 1.24 0.60
N PHE A 32 -14.29 2.32 0.98
CA PHE A 32 -13.34 2.36 2.09
C PHE A 32 -13.98 2.86 3.41
N GLU A 33 -15.27 3.21 3.44
CA GLU A 33 -15.97 3.57 4.68
C GLU A 33 -16.06 2.40 5.67
N THR A 34 -16.21 1.16 5.18
CA THR A 34 -16.27 -0.02 6.02
C THR A 34 -15.23 -1.06 5.63
N PRO A 35 -14.61 -1.75 6.61
CA PRO A 35 -13.56 -2.74 6.34
C PRO A 35 -14.07 -3.94 5.52
N GLU A 36 -15.36 -4.27 5.62
CA GLU A 36 -15.99 -5.35 4.85
C GLU A 36 -16.06 -5.03 3.36
N LYS A 37 -16.37 -3.78 2.98
CA LYS A 37 -16.40 -3.33 1.59
C LYS A 37 -14.99 -3.20 1.03
N ALA A 38 -14.06 -2.64 1.80
CA ALA A 38 -12.67 -2.47 1.38
C ALA A 38 -12.02 -3.81 1.01
N ASN A 39 -12.28 -4.88 1.77
CA ASN A 39 -11.78 -6.23 1.49
C ASN A 39 -12.30 -6.84 0.17
N LYS A 40 -13.43 -6.35 -0.36
CA LYS A 40 -13.96 -6.78 -1.67
C LYS A 40 -13.23 -6.09 -2.82
N VAL A 41 -12.82 -4.83 -2.62
CA VAL A 41 -12.13 -4.04 -3.65
C VAL A 41 -10.63 -4.36 -3.68
N VAL A 42 -10.00 -4.41 -2.49
CA VAL A 42 -8.57 -4.66 -2.34
C VAL A 42 -8.32 -5.76 -1.33
N LYS A 43 -7.34 -6.61 -1.62
CA LYS A 43 -6.91 -7.69 -0.73
C LYS A 43 -5.44 -7.54 -0.41
N LEU A 44 -5.11 -7.47 0.88
CA LEU A 44 -3.73 -7.43 1.34
C LEU A 44 -3.01 -8.71 0.88
N LYS A 45 -1.96 -8.54 0.09
CA LYS A 45 -1.19 -9.65 -0.51
C LYS A 45 0.10 -9.87 0.26
N HIS A 46 0.74 -8.79 0.66
CA HIS A 46 1.96 -8.81 1.47
C HIS A 46 2.00 -7.57 2.35
N PHE A 47 2.49 -7.72 3.58
CA PHE A 47 2.72 -6.60 4.48
C PHE A 47 4.13 -6.74 5.03
N GLU A 48 5.01 -5.89 4.53
CA GLU A 48 6.39 -5.81 4.94
C GLU A 48 6.51 -4.64 5.92
N LYS A 49 6.51 -4.96 7.22
CA LYS A 49 6.85 -3.96 8.24
C LYS A 49 8.30 -3.55 8.04
N PHE A 50 8.61 -2.25 8.18
CA PHE A 50 9.99 -1.83 8.35
C PHE A 50 10.50 -2.47 9.64
N GLN A 51 11.24 -3.56 9.48
CA GLN A 51 11.76 -4.30 10.60
C GLN A 51 12.93 -3.58 11.25
N ASP A 52 13.49 -2.57 10.58
CA ASP A 52 14.68 -1.93 11.09
C ASP A 52 14.79 -0.46 10.66
N THR A 53 15.06 0.39 11.65
CA THR A 53 15.42 1.81 11.49
C THR A 53 16.79 1.99 10.80
N THR A 54 17.45 0.91 10.38
CA THR A 54 18.79 0.91 9.77
C THR A 54 18.81 1.18 8.26
N GLU A 55 17.75 0.90 7.50
CA GLU A 55 17.78 1.15 6.04
C GLU A 55 17.70 2.63 5.66
N ALA A 56 17.15 3.48 6.55
CA ALA A 56 17.17 4.93 6.37
C ALA A 56 18.60 5.51 6.33
N LEU A 57 19.59 4.83 6.91
CA LEU A 57 20.98 5.27 6.93
C LEU A 57 21.77 4.85 5.66
N LEU A 58 21.29 3.87 4.88
CA LEU A 58 21.99 3.43 3.68
C LEU A 58 21.88 4.44 2.53
N VAL A 59 20.75 5.14 2.42
CA VAL A 59 20.58 6.23 1.42
C VAL A 59 21.61 7.35 1.60
N PHE A 60 22.00 7.67 2.84
CA PHE A 60 22.99 8.73 3.09
C PHE A 60 24.44 8.31 2.84
N LYS A 61 24.75 7.01 2.73
CA LYS A 61 26.12 6.53 2.45
C LYS A 61 26.43 6.27 0.98
N GLY A 62 25.45 6.41 0.08
CA GLY A 62 25.64 6.19 -1.36
C GLY A 62 26.25 7.36 -2.15
N CYS A 63 26.48 8.53 -1.52
CA CYS A 63 26.94 9.75 -2.21
C CYS A 63 28.32 10.26 -1.75
N GLN A 64 29.16 9.38 -1.18
CA GLN A 64 30.61 9.61 -1.08
C GLN A 64 31.34 8.44 -1.73
N SER A 65 31.46 8.48 -3.06
CA SER A 65 32.59 7.89 -3.76
C SER A 65 32.94 8.74 -4.97
#